data_AF-A0A3N0EL22-F1
#
_entry.id   AF-A0A3N0EL22-F1
#
_cell.length_a   1.000
_cell.length_b   1.000
_cell.length_c   1.000
_cell.angle_alpha   90.00
_cell.angle_beta   90.00
_cell.angle_gamma   90.00
#
_symmetry.space_group_name_H-M   'P 1'
#
loop_
_entity.id
_entity.type
_entity.pdbx_description
1 polymer ?
#
loop_
_entity_poly.entity_id
_entity_poly.type
_entity_poly.pdbx_seq_one_letter_code
_entity_poly.pdbx_strand_id
1 'polypeptide(L)'
;MYKRHIIILLFCSFFSSCTSFNPLKKGTFSLYEDDQLICTIYRLENFQIEKCQKDNPLYAKIQWQSRNSFIMEGIEKEKKGVDTLKFLVSFKEIEQNKYLLKSIPVNSDIKYEYKAVLVKTSSTIKRQYLDTLVYLNKTR
;
A
#
# COMPACT_ATOMS: atom_id res chain seq x y z
N MET A 1 38.27 -54.66 5.60
CA MET A 1 36.86 -54.43 5.96
C MET A 1 36.89 -53.59 7.22
N TYR A 2 36.40 -52.35 7.35
CA TYR A 2 35.23 -51.67 6.79
C TYR A 2 35.58 -50.20 6.51
N LYS A 3 35.18 -49.66 5.35
CA LYS A 3 35.31 -48.23 5.06
C LYS A 3 34.19 -47.48 5.78
N ARG A 4 34.56 -46.57 6.68
CA ARG A 4 33.67 -45.57 7.28
C ARG A 4 33.14 -44.66 6.17
N HIS A 5 31.85 -44.74 5.88
CA HIS A 5 31.15 -43.75 5.08
C HIS A 5 30.22 -42.96 5.99
N ILE A 6 30.73 -41.86 6.53
CA ILE A 6 29.92 -40.84 7.20
C ILE A 6 29.23 -40.07 6.08
N ILE A 7 27.96 -40.37 5.84
CA ILE A 7 27.11 -39.60 4.94
C ILE A 7 26.63 -38.39 5.74
N ILE A 8 27.30 -37.25 5.55
CA ILE A 8 26.85 -35.95 6.05
C ILE A 8 25.71 -35.49 5.14
N LEU A 9 24.48 -35.80 5.53
CA LEU A 9 23.27 -35.23 4.94
C LEU A 9 23.16 -33.78 5.41
N LEU A 10 23.69 -32.87 4.60
CA LEU A 10 23.56 -31.43 4.78
C LEU A 10 22.10 -31.05 4.44
N PHE A 11 21.21 -31.21 5.42
CA PHE A 11 19.84 -30.74 5.35
C PHE A 11 19.85 -29.21 5.45
N CYS A 12 20.13 -28.54 4.33
CA CYS A 12 19.87 -27.12 4.17
C CYS A 12 18.34 -26.94 4.13
N SER A 13 17.73 -26.92 5.31
CA SER A 13 16.42 -26.31 5.52
C SER A 13 16.54 -24.83 5.16
N PHE A 14 16.33 -24.53 3.88
CA PHE A 14 15.95 -23.20 3.43
C PHE A 14 14.66 -22.87 4.16
N PHE A 15 14.77 -22.18 5.29
CA PHE A 15 13.67 -21.42 5.86
C PHE A 15 13.37 -20.30 4.86
N SER A 16 12.62 -20.63 3.81
CA SER A 16 11.87 -19.65 3.04
C SER A 16 10.83 -19.06 3.98
N SER A 17 11.26 -18.08 4.78
CA SER A 17 10.35 -17.22 5.52
C SER A 17 9.58 -16.39 4.50
N CYS A 18 8.57 -17.02 3.89
CA CYS A 18 7.58 -16.38 3.05
C CYS A 18 6.66 -15.60 4.01
N THR A 19 7.21 -14.57 4.63
CA THR A 19 6.39 -13.50 5.18
C THR A 19 5.59 -12.98 3.99
N SER A 20 4.26 -13.01 4.10
CA SER A 20 3.38 -12.43 3.08
C SER A 20 3.57 -10.91 3.11
N PHE A 21 4.69 -10.44 2.57
CA PHE A 21 5.02 -9.04 2.50
C PHE A 21 4.14 -8.46 1.40
N ASN A 22 3.05 -7.80 1.81
CA ASN A 22 2.23 -7.09 0.86
C ASN A 22 3.08 -5.92 0.30
N PRO A 23 3.45 -5.95 -0.99
CA PRO A 23 4.40 -5.01 -1.56
C PRO A 23 3.86 -3.57 -1.55
N LEU A 24 2.55 -3.41 -1.37
CA LEU A 24 1.86 -2.13 -1.29
C LEU A 24 1.74 -1.59 0.13
N LYS A 25 2.27 -2.25 1.17
CA LYS A 25 2.26 -1.70 2.55
C LYS A 25 3.27 -0.59 2.75
N LYS A 26 4.39 -0.60 2.02
CA LYS A 26 5.46 0.37 2.20
C LYS A 26 6.11 0.76 0.88
N GLY A 27 6.31 2.06 0.69
CA GLY A 27 7.11 2.60 -0.40
C GLY A 27 6.62 3.94 -0.91
N THR A 28 7.20 4.33 -2.05
CA THR A 28 6.75 5.43 -2.88
C THR A 28 6.12 4.86 -4.15
N PHE A 29 4.99 5.44 -4.55
CA PHE A 29 4.19 4.99 -5.67
C PHE A 29 3.80 6.16 -6.57
N SER A 30 3.61 5.88 -7.84
CA SER A 30 3.01 6.78 -8.82
C SER A 30 1.64 6.24 -9.21
N LEU A 31 0.61 7.06 -9.09
CA LEU A 31 -0.76 6.73 -9.47
C LEU A 31 -1.04 7.32 -10.85
N TYR A 32 -1.49 6.48 -11.76
CA TYR A 32 -1.84 6.84 -13.14
C TYR A 32 -3.31 6.57 -13.43
N GLU A 33 -3.93 7.47 -14.18
CA GLU A 33 -5.26 7.32 -14.76
C GLU A 33 -5.13 7.67 -16.25
N ASP A 34 -5.61 6.79 -17.13
CA ASP A 34 -5.46 6.94 -18.58
C ASP A 34 -4.03 7.32 -19.02
N ASP A 35 -3.05 6.61 -18.45
CA ASP A 35 -1.60 6.81 -18.65
C ASP A 35 -1.04 8.18 -18.20
N GLN A 36 -1.85 9.03 -17.57
CA GLN A 36 -1.45 10.30 -17.00
C GLN A 36 -1.11 10.18 -15.52
N LEU A 37 0.00 10.77 -15.07
CA LEU A 37 0.38 10.80 -13.67
C LEU A 37 -0.55 11.75 -12.89
N ILE A 38 -1.33 11.17 -11.96
CA ILE A 38 -2.30 11.90 -11.14
C ILE A 38 -1.66 12.31 -9.81
N CYS A 39 -1.04 11.37 -9.09
CA CYS A 39 -0.46 11.63 -7.77
C CYS A 39 0.83 10.84 -7.54
N THR A 40 1.70 11.37 -6.69
CA THR A 40 2.73 10.58 -6.00
C THR A 40 2.23 10.20 -4.61
N ILE A 41 2.30 8.92 -4.25
CA ILE A 41 1.83 8.38 -2.97
C ILE A 41 3.02 7.91 -2.15
N TYR A 42 3.08 8.32 -0.90
CA TYR A 42 4.03 7.85 0.10
C TYR A 42 3.26 7.06 1.15
N ARG A 43 3.53 5.76 1.28
CA ARG A 43 2.73 4.88 2.15
C ARG A 43 3.59 4.12 3.12
N LEU A 44 3.12 4.06 4.36
CA LEU A 44 3.67 3.24 5.42
C LEU A 44 2.52 2.58 6.20
N GLU A 45 2.45 1.25 6.09
CA GLU A 45 1.47 0.39 6.75
C GLU A 45 0.02 0.85 6.58
N ASN A 46 -0.53 1.54 7.58
CA ASN A 46 -1.93 1.91 7.66
C ASN A 46 -2.20 3.36 7.28
N PHE A 47 -1.21 4.07 6.73
CA PHE A 47 -1.36 5.47 6.33
C PHE A 47 -0.62 5.77 5.04
N GLN A 48 -1.14 6.74 4.30
CA GLN A 48 -0.47 7.32 3.15
C GLN A 48 -0.63 8.83 3.06
N ILE A 49 0.31 9.45 2.37
CA ILE A 49 0.30 10.86 1.98
C ILE A 49 0.30 10.91 0.46
N GLU A 50 -0.64 11.64 -0.11
CA GLU A 50 -0.81 11.80 -1.55
C GLU A 50 -0.45 13.23 -1.95
N LYS A 51 0.41 13.35 -2.96
CA LYS A 51 0.76 14.62 -3.60
C LYS A 51 0.21 14.61 -5.02
N CYS A 52 -0.99 15.14 -5.16
CA CYS A 52 -1.68 15.37 -6.42
C CYS A 52 -1.41 16.81 -6.88
N GLN A 53 -1.60 17.13 -8.16
CA GLN A 53 -1.11 18.38 -8.77
C GLN A 53 -1.55 19.66 -8.03
N LYS A 54 -0.62 20.61 -7.81
CA LYS A 54 -0.75 21.96 -7.21
C LYS A 54 -1.44 22.09 -5.83
N ASP A 55 -1.98 21.01 -5.29
CA ASP A 55 -2.69 21.02 -4.03
C ASP A 55 -1.82 20.67 -2.82
N ASN A 56 -2.35 21.00 -1.65
CA ASN A 56 -1.80 20.54 -0.38
C ASN A 56 -1.79 19.00 -0.33
N PRO A 57 -0.78 18.38 0.32
CA PRO A 57 -0.77 16.95 0.52
C PRO A 57 -2.06 16.47 1.20
N LEU A 58 -2.66 15.42 0.64
CA LEU A 58 -3.80 14.71 1.21
C LEU A 58 -3.29 13.56 2.07
N TYR A 59 -4.01 13.27 3.14
CA TYR A 59 -3.66 12.21 4.09
C TYR A 59 -4.78 11.20 4.10
N ALA A 60 -4.44 9.92 4.06
CA ALA A 60 -5.43 8.86 4.11
C ALA A 60 -5.01 7.76 5.08
N LYS A 61 -6.01 7.21 5.77
CA LYS A 61 -5.90 5.99 6.57
C LYS A 61 -6.26 4.79 5.70
N ILE A 62 -5.54 3.70 5.91
CA ILE A 62 -5.69 2.41 5.24
C ILE A 62 -6.03 1.36 6.29
N GLN A 63 -7.08 0.58 6.03
CA GLN A 63 -7.47 -0.58 6.82
C GLN A 63 -7.46 -1.82 5.93
N TRP A 64 -6.36 -2.57 6.00
CA TRP A 64 -6.18 -3.81 5.23
C TRP A 64 -7.27 -4.83 5.58
N GLN A 65 -8.03 -5.25 4.58
CA GLN A 65 -9.09 -6.25 4.74
C GLN A 65 -8.59 -7.64 4.34
N SER A 66 -7.67 -7.70 3.37
CA SER A 66 -7.10 -8.94 2.86
C SER A 66 -5.71 -8.71 2.26
N ARG A 67 -5.18 -9.73 1.57
CA ARG A 67 -3.92 -9.60 0.81
C ARG A 67 -4.02 -8.67 -0.39
N ASN A 68 -5.21 -8.47 -0.95
CA ASN A 68 -5.43 -7.71 -2.19
C ASN A 68 -6.51 -6.63 -2.08
N SER A 69 -6.93 -6.28 -0.85
CA SER A 69 -7.91 -5.23 -0.62
C SER A 69 -7.73 -4.49 0.71
N PHE A 70 -8.15 -3.24 0.73
CA PHE A 70 -8.15 -2.38 1.91
C PHE A 70 -9.25 -1.32 1.81
N ILE A 71 -9.72 -0.83 2.96
CA ILE A 71 -10.56 0.37 3.03
C ILE A 71 -9.65 1.59 3.14
N MET A 72 -9.90 2.62 2.34
CA MET A 72 -9.24 3.92 2.40
C MET A 72 -10.22 4.97 2.91
N GLU A 73 -9.74 5.83 3.81
CA GLU A 73 -10.50 6.95 4.39
C GLU A 73 -9.62 8.21 4.40
N GLY A 74 -10.13 9.31 3.87
CA GLY A 74 -9.45 10.62 3.94
C GLY A 74 -9.36 11.13 5.38
N ILE A 75 -8.26 11.80 5.72
CA ILE A 75 -8.09 12.46 7.01
C ILE A 75 -8.32 13.95 6.82
N GLU A 76 -9.43 14.44 7.35
CA GLU A 76 -9.71 15.88 7.37
C GLU A 76 -8.71 16.59 8.30
N LYS A 77 -8.11 17.69 7.82
CA LYS A 77 -7.25 18.55 8.66
C LYS A 77 -8.06 19.25 9.75
N GLU A 78 -9.31 19.59 9.45
CA GLU A 78 -10.27 20.16 10.38
C GLU A 78 -11.48 19.24 10.39
N LYS A 79 -11.75 18.55 11.51
CA LYS A 79 -12.93 17.70 11.63
C LYS A 79 -14.18 18.56 11.63
N LYS A 80 -14.83 18.69 10.48
CA LYS A 80 -16.10 19.45 10.38
C LYS A 80 -17.33 18.58 10.67
N GLY A 81 -17.11 17.31 11.03
CA GLY A 81 -18.20 16.38 11.36
C GLY A 81 -18.98 15.90 10.13
N VAL A 82 -18.40 16.05 8.93
CA VAL A 82 -18.94 15.46 7.70
C VAL A 82 -18.50 14.00 7.66
N ASP A 83 -19.40 13.10 7.30
CA ASP A 83 -19.07 11.68 7.11
C ASP A 83 -18.05 11.55 5.96
N THR A 84 -16.79 11.26 6.29
CA THR A 84 -15.77 11.00 5.29
C THR A 84 -16.17 9.79 4.44
N LEU A 85 -16.20 9.95 3.13
CA LEU A 85 -16.36 8.82 2.20
C LEU A 85 -15.24 7.79 2.39
N LYS A 86 -15.65 6.52 2.52
CA LYS A 86 -14.77 5.37 2.60
C LYS A 86 -14.80 4.62 1.29
N PHE A 87 -13.63 4.22 0.84
CA PHE A 87 -13.45 3.51 -0.42
C PHE A 87 -12.89 2.12 -0.18
N LEU A 88 -13.56 1.09 -0.68
CA LEU A 88 -12.96 -0.23 -0.82
C LEU A 88 -12.08 -0.24 -2.05
N VAL A 89 -10.78 -0.32 -1.80
CA VAL A 89 -9.75 -0.43 -2.83
C VAL A 89 -9.34 -1.89 -2.93
N SER A 90 -9.55 -2.46 -4.11
CA SER A 90 -9.04 -3.76 -4.51
C SER A 90 -7.93 -3.57 -5.53
N PHE A 91 -6.96 -4.47 -5.54
CA PHE A 91 -5.85 -4.39 -6.48
C PHE A 91 -5.39 -5.76 -6.99
N LYS A 92 -4.81 -5.76 -8.18
CA LYS A 92 -4.20 -6.92 -8.82
C LYS A 92 -2.87 -6.51 -9.45
N GLU A 93 -1.82 -7.27 -9.19
CA GLU A 93 -0.54 -7.09 -9.90
C GLU A 93 -0.73 -7.51 -11.37
N ILE A 94 -0.32 -6.63 -12.30
CA ILE A 94 -0.41 -6.84 -13.75
C ILE A 94 0.97 -6.97 -14.40
N GLU A 95 1.99 -6.44 -13.74
CA GLU A 95 3.40 -6.52 -14.09
C GLU A 95 4.20 -6.27 -12.81
N GLN A 96 5.48 -6.65 -12.78
CA GLN A 96 6.34 -6.44 -11.61
C GLN A 96 6.24 -4.99 -11.13
N ASN A 97 5.85 -4.79 -9.86
CA ASN A 97 5.67 -3.47 -9.24
C ASN A 97 4.55 -2.60 -9.84
N LYS A 98 3.66 -3.15 -10.66
CA LYS A 98 2.55 -2.43 -11.31
C LYS A 98 1.23 -3.12 -11.01
N TYR A 99 0.27 -2.34 -10.50
CA TYR A 99 -0.96 -2.85 -9.93
C TYR A 99 -2.16 -2.12 -10.51
N LEU A 100 -3.12 -2.86 -11.02
CA LEU A 100 -4.43 -2.32 -11.39
C LEU A 100 -5.24 -2.13 -10.11
N LEU A 101 -5.72 -0.93 -9.87
CA LEU A 101 -6.60 -0.57 -8.77
C LEU A 101 -8.04 -0.46 -9.25
N LYS A 102 -8.96 -0.91 -8.39
CA LYS A 102 -10.39 -0.65 -8.49
C LYS A 102 -10.89 -0.17 -7.14
N SER A 103 -11.50 1.01 -7.11
CA SER A 103 -12.00 1.66 -5.90
C SER A 103 -13.51 1.93 -6.01
N ILE A 104 -14.27 1.56 -4.99
CA ILE A 104 -15.72 1.79 -4.90
C ILE A 104 -16.07 2.40 -3.53
N PRO A 105 -17.01 3.35 -3.44
CA PRO A 105 -17.49 3.86 -2.15
C PRO A 105 -18.26 2.76 -1.39
N VAL A 106 -18.15 2.72 -0.06
CA VAL A 106 -18.81 1.68 0.77
C VAL A 106 -19.75 2.22 1.85
N ASN A 107 -19.73 3.51 2.14
CA ASN A 107 -20.60 4.16 3.13
C ASN A 107 -21.52 5.21 2.48
N SER A 108 -21.87 5.00 1.21
CA SER A 108 -22.72 5.89 0.43
C SER A 108 -23.41 5.11 -0.70
N ASP A 109 -24.59 5.56 -1.11
CA ASP A 109 -25.34 5.00 -2.24
C ASP A 109 -24.82 5.45 -3.61
N ILE A 110 -23.72 6.22 -3.65
CA ILE A 110 -23.09 6.67 -4.88
C ILE A 110 -22.59 5.47 -5.70
N LYS A 111 -23.14 5.29 -6.90
CA LYS A 111 -22.70 4.29 -7.87
C LYS A 111 -21.52 4.82 -8.68
N TYR A 112 -20.34 4.78 -8.08
CA TYR A 112 -19.10 5.22 -8.71
C TYR A 112 -18.02 4.15 -8.62
N GLU A 113 -17.27 3.95 -9.70
CA GLU A 113 -16.13 3.05 -9.77
C GLU A 113 -14.94 3.81 -10.33
N TYR A 114 -13.87 3.90 -9.55
CA TYR A 114 -12.60 4.48 -9.98
C TYR A 114 -11.60 3.38 -10.33
N LYS A 115 -10.91 3.55 -11.46
CA LYS A 115 -9.86 2.63 -11.92
C LYS A 115 -8.58 3.41 -12.14
N ALA A 116 -7.47 2.84 -11.70
CA ALA A 116 -6.16 3.46 -11.86
C ALA A 116 -5.05 2.40 -11.92
N VAL A 117 -3.87 2.81 -12.34
CA VAL A 117 -2.65 2.00 -12.28
C VAL A 117 -1.73 2.58 -11.22
N LEU A 118 -1.35 1.76 -10.24
CA LEU A 118 -0.39 2.10 -9.21
C LEU A 118 0.95 1.45 -9.55
N VAL A 119 2.00 2.26 -9.67
CA VAL A 119 3.37 1.79 -9.92
C VAL A 119 4.20 2.03 -8.67
N LYS A 120 4.81 0.99 -8.11
CA LYS A 120 5.78 1.14 -7.03
C LYS A 120 7.11 1.61 -7.60
N THR A 121 7.46 2.86 -7.32
CA THR A 121 8.69 3.49 -7.84
C THR A 121 9.86 3.34 -6.87
N SER A 122 9.60 3.14 -5.58
CA SER A 122 10.65 2.87 -4.59
C SER A 122 10.11 2.10 -3.37
N SER A 123 10.96 1.27 -2.78
CA SER A 123 10.72 0.67 -1.45
C SER A 123 11.01 1.62 -0.28
N THR A 124 11.64 2.77 -0.56
CA THR A 124 11.94 3.82 0.42
C THR A 124 10.94 4.97 0.34
N ILE A 125 10.79 5.67 1.47
CA ILE A 125 9.92 6.84 1.61
C ILE A 125 10.83 8.04 1.87
N LYS A 126 10.60 9.17 1.20
CA LYS A 126 11.37 10.40 1.44
C LYS A 126 11.20 10.85 2.88
N ARG A 127 12.31 11.26 3.52
CA ARG A 127 12.36 11.62 4.95
C ARG A 127 11.28 12.63 5.36
N GLN A 128 11.03 13.64 4.52
CA GLN A 128 10.02 14.68 4.75
C GLN A 128 8.58 14.15 4.94
N TYR A 129 8.27 12.93 4.49
CA TYR A 129 6.98 12.29 4.69
C TYR A 129 7.05 11.14 5.71
N LEU A 130 8.22 10.53 5.85
CA LEU A 130 8.43 9.37 6.72
C LEU A 130 8.13 9.70 8.18
N ASP A 131 8.61 10.83 8.70
CA ASP A 131 8.43 11.18 10.10
C ASP A 131 6.94 11.35 10.46
N THR A 132 6.17 12.00 9.57
CA THR A 132 4.71 12.13 9.71
C THR A 132 4.01 10.76 9.65
N LEU A 133 4.39 9.91 8.70
CA LEU A 133 3.81 8.57 8.57
C LEU A 133 4.13 7.67 9.77
N VAL A 134 5.33 7.77 10.33
CA VAL A 134 5.74 7.06 11.55
C VAL A 134 4.93 7.55 12.75
N TYR A 135 4.75 8.87 12.88
CA TYR A 135 3.90 9.44 13.92
C TYR A 135 2.48 8.88 13.83
N LEU A 136 1.82 9.00 12.66
CA LEU A 136 0.45 8.53 12.44
C LEU A 136 0.26 7.04 12.74
N ASN A 137 1.25 6.20 12.42
CA ASN A 137 1.20 4.77 12.71
C ASN A 137 1.47 4.39 14.18
N LYS A 138 2.04 5.29 14.99
CA LYS A 138 2.32 5.05 16.42
C LYS A 138 1.22 5.53 17.35
N THR A 139 0.50 6.59 16.98
CA THR A 139 -0.44 7.29 17.89
C THR A 139 -1.84 6.69 17.95
N ARG A 140 -2.03 5.39 17.64
CA ARG A 140 -3.34 4.72 17.68
C ARG A 140 -3.25 3.28 18.14
#